data_AF-A0A7L4JG26-F1
#
_entry.id   AF-A0A7L4JG26-F1
#
_cell.length_a   1.000
_cell.length_b   1.000
_cell.length_c   1.000
_cell.angle_alpha   90.00
_cell.angle_beta   90.00
_cell.angle_gamma   90.00
#
_symmetry.space_group_name_H-M   'P 1'
#
loop_
_entity.id
_entity.type
_entity.pdbx_description
1 polymer ?
#
loop_
_entity_poly.entity_id
_entity_poly.type
_entity_poly.pdbx_seq_one_letter_code
_entity_poly.pdbx_strand_id
1 'polypeptide(L)'
;QTSSQTELENWITAIHSACATAVARQHHKEDTVKLLKTEIKKLEQKIDMDEKMKKMGEMQLSSVTDSKKKKTILDQIFVWEQNLEQFQMDLFRYRCYLASLQGGELPNPKRLLAFASRPTKVAMGRLGIFSVSSFHALV
;
A
#
# COMPACT_ATOMS: atom_id res chain seq x y z
N GLN A 1 15.62 5.36 -18.34
CA GLN A 1 16.96 4.80 -18.62
C GLN A 1 17.99 5.84 -18.20
N THR A 2 19.10 5.43 -17.60
CA THR A 2 20.18 6.31 -17.10
C THR A 2 21.53 5.67 -17.42
N SER A 3 22.67 6.32 -17.13
CA SER A 3 23.97 5.89 -17.65
C SER A 3 24.63 4.74 -16.88
N SER A 4 24.21 4.47 -15.63
CA SER A 4 24.76 3.38 -14.81
C SER A 4 23.82 2.95 -13.69
N GLN A 5 24.13 1.80 -13.05
CA GLN A 5 23.40 1.32 -11.87
C GLN A 5 23.51 2.31 -10.70
N THR A 6 24.69 2.89 -10.48
CA THR A 6 24.89 3.92 -9.45
C THR A 6 24.04 5.16 -9.72
N GLU A 7 23.96 5.60 -10.97
CA GLU A 7 23.13 6.75 -11.31
C GLU A 7 21.63 6.46 -11.12
N LEU A 8 21.19 5.23 -11.41
CA LEU A 8 19.82 4.78 -11.13
C LEU A 8 19.49 4.87 -9.64
N GLU A 9 20.36 4.36 -8.78
CA GLU A 9 20.18 4.40 -7.32
C GLU A 9 20.17 5.83 -6.78
N ASN A 10 21.02 6.70 -7.34
CA ASN A 10 21.04 8.13 -7.01
C ASN A 10 19.72 8.82 -7.38
N TRP A 11 19.18 8.55 -8.58
CA TRP A 11 17.89 9.09 -9.01
C TRP A 11 16.74 8.63 -8.11
N ILE A 12 16.70 7.35 -7.78
CA ILE A 12 15.70 6.78 -6.87
C ILE A 12 15.77 7.48 -5.50
N THR A 13 16.98 7.60 -4.95
CA THR A 13 17.20 8.22 -3.64
C THR A 13 16.79 9.69 -3.63
N ALA A 14 17.15 10.44 -4.67
CA ALA A 14 16.80 11.86 -4.79
C ALA A 14 15.28 12.07 -4.84
N ILE A 15 14.57 11.30 -5.68
CA ILE A 15 13.11 11.40 -5.83
C ILE A 15 12.41 11.00 -4.53
N HIS A 16 12.76 9.85 -3.94
CA HIS A 16 12.15 9.42 -2.68
C HIS A 16 12.39 10.40 -1.53
N SER A 17 13.59 10.99 -1.44
CA SER A 17 13.90 11.98 -0.41
C SER A 17 13.09 13.26 -0.59
N ALA A 18 12.93 13.74 -1.84
CA ALA A 18 12.08 14.88 -2.15
C ALA A 18 10.61 14.63 -1.77
N CYS A 19 10.08 13.44 -2.09
CA CYS A 19 8.72 13.03 -1.70
C CYS A 19 8.57 12.94 -0.17
N ALA A 20 9.56 12.39 0.54
CA ALA A 20 9.55 12.30 1.99
C ALA A 20 9.47 13.70 2.64
N THR A 21 10.29 14.64 2.16
CA THR A 21 10.25 16.04 2.61
C THR A 21 8.91 16.70 2.29
N ALA A 22 8.31 16.42 1.12
CA ALA A 22 6.99 16.94 0.77
C ALA A 22 5.91 16.43 1.75
N VAL A 23 5.92 15.15 2.11
CA VAL A 23 5.01 14.57 3.12
C VAL A 23 5.21 15.24 4.48
N ALA A 24 6.45 15.48 4.89
CA ALA A 24 6.74 16.17 6.15
C ALA A 24 6.21 17.61 6.19
N ARG A 25 6.40 18.35 5.09
CA ARG A 25 5.85 19.71 4.93
C ARG A 25 4.33 19.74 5.00
N GLN A 26 3.65 18.80 4.35
CA GLN A 26 2.18 18.66 4.40
C GLN A 26 1.66 18.40 5.82
N HIS A 27 2.45 17.72 6.67
CA HIS A 27 2.11 17.46 8.07
C HIS A 27 2.64 18.51 9.05
N HIS A 28 3.25 19.60 8.55
CA HIS A 28 3.92 20.62 9.36
C HIS A 28 4.92 20.01 10.37
N LYS A 29 5.72 19.04 9.91
CA LYS A 29 6.77 18.39 10.70
C LYS A 29 8.15 18.65 10.10
N GLU A 30 9.11 18.91 10.97
CA GLU A 30 10.52 19.09 10.58
C GLU A 30 11.28 17.75 10.59
N ASP A 31 11.03 16.91 11.60
CA ASP A 31 11.63 15.56 11.69
C ASP A 31 10.90 14.58 10.77
N THR A 32 11.37 14.52 9.52
CA THR A 32 10.82 13.68 8.45
C THR A 32 10.91 12.19 8.79
N VAL A 33 12.02 11.74 9.36
CA VAL A 33 12.23 10.32 9.69
C VAL A 33 11.28 9.88 10.80
N LYS A 34 11.12 10.68 11.86
CA LYS A 34 10.17 10.39 12.94
C LYS A 34 8.74 10.38 12.43
N LEU A 35 8.35 11.35 11.59
CA LEU A 35 7.03 11.35 10.95
C LEU A 35 6.79 10.06 10.16
N LEU A 36 7.70 9.68 9.26
CA LEU A 36 7.54 8.47 8.44
C LEU A 36 7.37 7.22 9.31
N LYS A 37 8.18 7.07 10.38
CA LYS A 37 8.04 5.96 11.32
C LYS A 37 6.67 5.95 12.02
N THR A 38 6.14 7.12 12.37
CA THR A 38 4.81 7.25 12.96
C THR A 38 3.70 6.87 11.97
N GLU A 39 3.77 7.36 10.73
CA GLU A 39 2.77 7.05 9.70
C GLU A 39 2.81 5.58 9.28
N ILE A 40 3.99 4.98 9.19
CA ILE A 40 4.16 3.53 8.99
C ILE A 40 3.44 2.73 10.09
N LYS A 41 3.66 3.07 11.37
CA LYS A 41 2.98 2.39 12.48
C LYS A 41 1.47 2.54 12.43
N LYS A 42 0.95 3.71 12.05
CA LYS A 42 -0.49 3.94 11.89
C LYS A 42 -1.07 3.09 10.75
N LEU A 43 -0.37 2.98 9.62
CA LEU A 43 -0.79 2.14 8.51
C LEU A 43 -0.81 0.65 8.91
N GLU A 44 0.22 0.17 9.61
CA GLU A 44 0.26 -1.20 10.13
C GLU A 44 -0.94 -1.51 11.05
N GLN A 45 -1.33 -0.56 11.91
CA GLN A 45 -2.51 -0.71 12.76
C GLN A 45 -3.82 -0.73 11.96
N LYS A 46 -3.95 0.13 10.93
CA LYS A 46 -5.13 0.14 10.05
C LYS A 46 -5.26 -1.15 9.27
N ILE A 47 -4.15 -1.68 8.75
CA ILE A 47 -4.11 -2.96 8.03
C ILE A 47 -4.56 -4.09 8.95
N ASP A 48 -4.00 -4.22 10.16
CA ASP A 48 -4.39 -5.27 11.12
C ASP A 48 -5.88 -5.21 11.47
N MET A 49 -6.44 -4.00 11.63
CA MET A 49 -7.85 -3.80 11.92
C MET A 49 -8.74 -4.21 10.73
N ASP A 50 -8.45 -3.73 9.52
CA ASP A 50 -9.26 -4.03 8.34
C ASP A 50 -9.15 -5.51 7.92
N GLU A 51 -7.99 -6.15 8.11
CA GLU A 51 -7.84 -7.61 7.92
C GLU A 51 -8.75 -8.41 8.86
N LYS A 52 -8.79 -8.03 10.15
CA LYS A 52 -9.67 -8.66 11.14
C LYS A 52 -11.14 -8.45 10.79
N MET A 53 -11.51 -7.23 10.38
CA MET A 53 -12.89 -6.91 10.03
C MET A 53 -13.33 -7.63 8.75
N LYS A 54 -12.46 -7.71 7.74
CA LYS A 54 -12.71 -8.50 6.53
C LYS A 54 -12.98 -9.96 6.86
N LYS A 55 -12.11 -10.59 7.65
CA LYS A 55 -12.26 -11.99 8.07
C LYS A 55 -13.52 -12.22 8.92
N MET A 56 -13.87 -11.25 9.77
CA MET A 56 -15.12 -11.30 10.53
C MET A 56 -16.35 -11.23 9.62
N GLY A 57 -16.35 -10.33 8.63
CA GLY A 57 -17.41 -10.25 7.62
C GLY A 57 -17.56 -11.56 6.85
N GLU A 58 -16.46 -12.15 6.39
CA GLU A 58 -16.45 -13.43 5.67
C GLU A 58 -17.06 -14.56 6.53
N MET A 59 -16.73 -14.62 7.82
CA MET A 59 -17.30 -15.61 8.75
C MET A 59 -18.80 -15.41 8.98
N GLN A 60 -19.30 -14.17 8.99
CA GLN A 60 -20.72 -13.88 9.17
C GLN A 60 -21.58 -14.38 7.99
N LEU A 61 -21.02 -14.47 6.78
CA LEU A 61 -21.77 -14.86 5.57
C LEU A 61 -22.39 -16.26 5.66
N SER A 62 -21.77 -17.19 6.41
CA SER A 62 -22.32 -18.53 6.61
C SER A 62 -23.48 -18.59 7.60
N SER A 63 -23.59 -17.61 8.50
CA SER A 63 -24.56 -17.60 9.59
C SER A 63 -25.76 -16.68 9.32
N VAL A 64 -25.61 -15.66 8.49
CA VAL A 64 -26.70 -14.77 8.09
C VAL A 64 -27.58 -15.50 7.08
N THR A 65 -28.90 -15.44 7.22
CA THR A 65 -29.86 -16.02 6.24
C THR A 65 -30.55 -14.94 5.41
N ASP A 66 -30.73 -13.75 5.97
CA ASP A 66 -31.33 -12.60 5.30
C ASP A 66 -30.47 -12.12 4.12
N SER A 67 -31.05 -12.13 2.92
CA SER A 67 -30.35 -11.82 1.67
C SER A 67 -29.88 -10.36 1.59
N LYS A 68 -30.63 -9.43 2.18
CA LYS A 68 -30.27 -8.00 2.19
C LYS A 68 -29.06 -7.77 3.09
N LYS A 69 -29.05 -8.36 4.29
CA LYS A 69 -27.89 -8.32 5.22
C LYS A 69 -26.67 -8.99 4.62
N LYS A 70 -26.82 -10.15 3.95
CA LYS A 70 -25.72 -10.79 3.22
C LYS A 70 -25.10 -9.85 2.19
N LYS A 71 -25.93 -9.16 1.41
CA LYS A 71 -25.44 -8.20 0.41
C LYS A 71 -24.65 -7.07 1.06
N THR A 72 -25.16 -6.47 2.13
CA THR A 72 -24.44 -5.41 2.87
C THR A 72 -23.08 -5.89 3.40
N ILE A 73 -23.00 -7.12 3.91
CA ILE A 73 -21.73 -7.70 4.39
C ILE A 73 -20.75 -7.90 3.22
N LEU A 74 -21.22 -8.42 2.08
CA LEU A 74 -20.38 -8.58 0.88
C LEU A 74 -19.85 -7.24 0.38
N ASP A 75 -20.70 -6.21 0.33
CA ASP A 75 -20.31 -4.87 -0.09
C ASP A 75 -19.24 -4.30 0.87
N GLN A 76 -19.37 -4.54 2.18
CA GLN A 76 -18.39 -4.11 3.17
C GLN A 76 -17.05 -4.88 3.09
N ILE A 77 -17.09 -6.19 2.81
CA ILE A 77 -15.88 -7.01 2.53
C ILE A 77 -15.09 -6.45 1.36
N PHE A 78 -15.81 -6.03 0.31
CA PHE A 78 -15.18 -5.43 -0.85
C PHE A 78 -14.54 -4.07 -0.54
N VAL A 79 -15.19 -3.24 0.30
CA VAL A 79 -14.60 -1.98 0.78
C VAL A 79 -13.32 -2.24 1.58
N TRP A 80 -13.32 -3.19 2.51
CA TRP A 80 -12.09 -3.54 3.25
C TRP A 80 -11.00 -4.07 2.33
N GLU A 81 -11.34 -4.86 1.30
CA GLU A 81 -10.36 -5.33 0.32
C GLU A 81 -9.67 -4.18 -0.43
N GLN A 82 -10.42 -3.16 -0.88
CA GLN A 82 -9.85 -1.98 -1.54
C GLN A 82 -9.01 -1.13 -0.58
N ASN A 83 -9.49 -0.91 0.64
CA ASN A 83 -8.74 -0.20 1.66
C ASN A 83 -7.39 -0.87 1.96
N LEU A 84 -7.38 -2.20 2.05
CA LEU A 84 -6.16 -2.97 2.31
C LEU A 84 -5.16 -2.82 1.15
N GLU A 85 -5.59 -2.82 -0.11
CA GLU A 85 -4.70 -2.53 -1.24
C GLU A 85 -4.08 -1.14 -1.12
N GLN A 86 -4.89 -0.12 -0.81
CA GLN A 86 -4.42 1.25 -0.59
C GLN A 86 -3.41 1.34 0.57
N PHE A 87 -3.72 0.75 1.72
CA PHE A 87 -2.83 0.81 2.88
C PHE A 87 -1.51 0.07 2.66
N GLN A 88 -1.53 -1.07 1.98
CA GLN A 88 -0.30 -1.80 1.63
C GLN A 88 0.56 -1.01 0.65
N MET A 89 -0.05 -0.34 -0.32
CA MET A 89 0.64 0.55 -1.26
C MET A 89 1.29 1.74 -0.56
N ASP A 90 0.54 2.43 0.32
CA ASP A 90 1.07 3.54 1.11
C ASP A 90 2.19 3.10 2.07
N LEU A 91 2.04 1.94 2.70
CA LEU A 91 3.07 1.37 3.57
C LEU A 91 4.35 1.08 2.79
N PHE A 92 4.23 0.49 1.60
CA PHE A 92 5.37 0.25 0.71
C PHE A 92 6.05 1.57 0.32
N ARG A 93 5.26 2.57 -0.08
CA ARG A 93 5.75 3.90 -0.46
C ARG A 93 6.50 4.60 0.69
N TYR A 94 5.96 4.60 1.90
CA TYR A 94 6.66 5.18 3.06
C TYR A 94 7.91 4.40 3.48
N ARG A 95 7.93 3.07 3.30
CA ARG A 95 9.14 2.27 3.50
C ARG A 95 10.22 2.59 2.45
N CYS A 96 9.85 2.83 1.19
CA CYS A 96 10.78 3.34 0.18
C CYS A 96 11.39 4.68 0.59
N TYR A 97 10.56 5.63 1.04
CA TYR A 97 11.01 6.94 1.50
C TYR A 97 11.97 6.85 2.68
N LEU A 98 11.61 6.04 3.68
CA LEU A 98 12.45 5.83 4.86
C LEU A 98 13.78 5.17 4.50
N ALA A 99 13.77 4.16 3.64
CA ALA A 99 14.98 3.49 3.17
C ALA A 99 15.93 4.48 2.46
N SER A 100 15.42 5.32 1.55
CA SER A 100 16.24 6.32 0.86
C SER A 100 16.83 7.37 1.79
N LEU A 101 16.12 7.79 2.84
CA LEU A 101 16.66 8.73 3.84
C LEU A 101 17.72 8.11 4.75
N GLN A 102 17.73 6.79 4.92
CA GLN A 102 18.61 6.09 5.85
C GLN A 102 19.69 5.23 5.17
N GLY A 103 19.74 5.21 3.83
CA GLY A 103 20.62 4.32 3.07
C GLY A 103 20.30 2.83 3.25
N GLY A 104 19.03 2.50 3.52
CA GLY A 104 18.56 1.13 3.72
C GLY A 104 18.11 0.44 2.42
N GLU A 105 17.90 -0.87 2.50
CA GLU A 105 17.33 -1.65 1.39
C GLU A 105 15.86 -1.26 1.13
N LEU A 106 15.48 -1.15 -0.14
CA LEU A 106 14.09 -0.91 -0.54
C LEU A 106 13.19 -2.11 -0.20
N PRO A 107 11.90 -1.89 0.11
CA PRO A 107 10.97 -2.97 0.40
C PRO A 107 10.80 -3.92 -0.80
N ASN A 108 10.61 -5.21 -0.51
CA ASN A 108 10.48 -6.24 -1.54
C ASN A 108 9.20 -6.07 -2.39
N PRO A 109 9.31 -5.83 -3.71
CA PRO A 109 8.17 -5.59 -4.59
C PRO A 109 7.25 -6.81 -4.75
N LYS A 110 7.78 -8.03 -4.66
CA LYS A 110 6.98 -9.26 -4.75
C LYS A 110 6.03 -9.42 -3.57
N ARG A 111 6.43 -8.95 -2.38
CA ARG A 111 5.56 -8.96 -1.20
C ARG A 111 4.36 -8.04 -1.40
N LEU A 112 4.56 -6.84 -1.97
CA LEU A 112 3.46 -5.94 -2.27
C LEU A 112 2.48 -6.53 -3.28
N LEU A 113 2.99 -7.10 -4.38
CA LEU A 113 2.16 -7.69 -5.45
C LEU A 113 1.29 -8.87 -4.96
N ALA A 114 1.66 -9.52 -3.86
CA ALA A 114 0.85 -10.58 -3.26
C ALA A 114 -0.49 -10.05 -2.72
N PHE A 115 -0.55 -8.77 -2.30
CA PHE A 115 -1.76 -8.13 -1.77
C PHE A 115 -2.74 -7.67 -2.84
N ALA A 116 -2.37 -7.68 -4.12
CA ALA A 116 -3.28 -7.32 -5.19
C ALA A 116 -4.52 -8.24 -5.21
N SER A 117 -5.70 -7.62 -5.13
CA SER A 117 -7.00 -8.29 -5.14
C SER A 117 -7.25 -8.94 -6.51
N ARG A 118 -8.23 -9.83 -6.58
CA ARG A 118 -8.58 -10.50 -7.85
C ARG A 118 -9.01 -9.48 -8.92
N PRO A 119 -9.87 -8.49 -8.65
CA PRO A 119 -10.20 -7.44 -9.62
C PRO A 119 -8.97 -6.68 -10.11
N THR A 120 -8.07 -6.29 -9.20
CA THR A 120 -6.84 -5.55 -9.56
C THR A 120 -5.89 -6.40 -10.40
N LYS A 121 -5.75 -7.69 -10.10
CA LYS A 121 -4.98 -8.64 -10.93
C LYS A 121 -5.55 -8.76 -12.34
N VAL A 122 -6.88 -8.79 -12.49
CA VAL A 122 -7.53 -8.79 -13.81
C VAL A 122 -7.27 -7.47 -14.55
N ALA A 123 -7.34 -6.32 -13.86
CA ALA A 123 -7.05 -5.02 -14.45
C ALA A 123 -5.59 -4.92 -14.93
N MET A 124 -4.62 -5.32 -14.11
CA MET A 124 -3.21 -5.43 -14.52
C MET A 124 -3.01 -6.39 -15.70
N GLY A 125 -3.74 -7.52 -15.72
CA GLY A 125 -3.73 -8.46 -16.84
C GLY A 125 -4.22 -7.82 -18.15
N ARG A 126 -5.26 -6.98 -18.10
CA ARG A 126 -5.73 -6.21 -19.27
C ARG A 126 -4.74 -5.15 -19.73
N LEU A 127 -3.98 -4.55 -18.81
CA LEU A 127 -2.87 -3.65 -19.14
C LEU A 127 -1.65 -4.39 -19.71
N GLY A 128 -1.57 -5.72 -19.56
CA GLY A 128 -0.45 -6.54 -19.99
C GLY A 128 0.82 -6.38 -19.13
N ILE A 129 0.72 -5.74 -17.96
CA ILE A 129 1.85 -5.41 -17.10
C ILE A 129 1.51 -5.78 -15.66
N PHE A 130 2.35 -6.61 -15.03
CA PHE A 130 2.21 -7.00 -13.63
C PHE A 130 3.42 -6.52 -12.83
N SER A 131 3.37 -5.28 -12.34
CA SER A 131 4.44 -4.64 -11.60
C SER A 131 3.91 -3.78 -10.45
N VAL A 132 4.80 -3.37 -9.55
CA VAL A 132 4.46 -2.38 -8.51
C VAL A 132 3.95 -1.09 -9.14
N SER A 133 4.51 -0.68 -10.28
CA SER A 133 4.09 0.54 -10.98
C SER A 133 2.67 0.44 -11.54
N SER A 134 2.30 -0.68 -12.16
CA SER A 134 0.92 -0.88 -12.64
C SER A 134 -0.07 -1.04 -11.50
N PHE A 135 0.35 -1.65 -10.38
CA PHE A 135 -0.48 -1.76 -9.19
C PHE A 135 -0.71 -0.38 -8.55
N HIS A 136 0.35 0.42 -8.36
CA HIS A 136 0.25 1.78 -7.82
C HIS A 136 -0.57 2.72 -8.72
N ALA A 137 -0.62 2.48 -10.03
CA ALA A 137 -1.44 3.29 -10.94
C ALA A 137 -2.95 2.95 -10.86
N LEU A 138 -3.31 1.79 -10.31
CA LEU A 138 -4.69 1.31 -10.20
C LEU A 138 -5.30 1.55 -8.81
N VAL A 139 -4.45 1.80 -7.81
CA VAL A 139 -4.80 2.10 -6.42
C VAL A 139 -4.82 3.60 -6.25
#